data_AF-A0A5N6PC31-F1
#
_entry.id   AF-A0A5N6PC31-F1
#
_cell.length_a   1.000
_cell.length_b   1.000
_cell.length_c   1.000
_cell.angle_alpha   90.00
_cell.angle_beta   90.00
_cell.angle_gamma   90.00
#
_symmetry.space_group_name_H-M   'P 1'
#
loop_
_entity.id
_entity.type
_entity.pdbx_description
1 polymer ?
#
loop_
_entity_poly.entity_id
_entity_poly.type
_entity_poly.pdbx_seq_one_letter_code
_entity_poly.pdbx_strand_id
1 'polypeptide(L)'
;MDDHHQLHGWPTPSQALEEIKAIGKISGPTAITGLLLYSRAMISMLFLGYLGELELAGGSLSIGFANITGYSIISGLAMGMEPICGQAYGAKQMKLLGLTLQRTVLLLLSTSLPISFLWLNMKTILVWCGQDNEISTVAQTYIFFSIPDLFVLSLLHPLRVYLRTQNITLPLTCCSLVSILMHIPLNFLLVGYFKLGVSGVAVVSVITNLNLLFLLTIVVYFSGIHRESWVSPSTDCLHGWSSLLALAVPTCVSVCLEWWWYEIMIILCGLLSNPRATVASMGILIQTTSLVYVFPSALSLGVSTRVGNELGANRPAKARLSMIVSVVWAVAMGFTAMTVTTLMRHRWGRFFTADVEILELTSVALPVVGLCELGNCPQTAGCGVLRGSARPSVGANINLGSFYFVGMPVAVLMGFTGKLGFAGLWVGLFAAQVTCALLMLYVLFTTDWIVEVERAKELAKPSALSSSSSCCSSFPANIPPPATNKDEIKISMEEKLEEIILVSLEKEELVKETCPLIVH
;
A
#
# COMPACT_ATOMS: atom_id res chain seq x y z
N MET A 1 -33.85 1.74 -17.52
CA MET A 1 -33.81 0.48 -16.74
C MET A 1 -33.21 0.88 -15.41
N ASP A 2 -34.05 1.03 -14.38
CA ASP A 2 -33.73 1.81 -13.17
C ASP A 2 -32.50 1.29 -12.43
N ASP A 3 -31.61 2.20 -12.00
CA ASP A 3 -30.37 1.91 -11.28
C ASP A 3 -30.60 1.04 -10.02
N HIS A 4 -31.78 1.16 -9.40
CA HIS A 4 -32.21 0.32 -8.27
C HIS A 4 -32.31 -1.17 -8.62
N HIS A 5 -32.72 -1.53 -9.84
CA HIS A 5 -32.84 -2.94 -10.23
C HIS A 5 -31.48 -3.56 -10.58
N GLN A 6 -30.48 -2.75 -10.97
CA GLN A 6 -29.11 -3.19 -11.23
C GLN A 6 -28.28 -3.39 -9.95
N LEU A 7 -28.63 -2.68 -8.88
CA LEU A 7 -27.95 -2.79 -7.58
C LEU A 7 -28.11 -4.16 -6.92
N HIS A 8 -29.18 -4.90 -7.24
CA HIS A 8 -29.47 -6.21 -6.63
C HIS A 8 -29.27 -7.42 -7.57
N GLY A 9 -29.17 -7.21 -8.88
CA GLY A 9 -29.00 -8.30 -9.86
C GLY A 9 -27.57 -8.85 -9.96
N TRP A 10 -27.42 -10.09 -10.42
CA TRP A 10 -26.12 -10.62 -10.87
C TRP A 10 -25.75 -10.04 -12.24
N PRO A 11 -24.46 -9.84 -12.53
CA PRO A 11 -24.03 -9.24 -13.78
C PRO A 11 -24.31 -10.16 -14.98
N THR A 12 -24.75 -9.58 -16.09
CA THR A 12 -24.88 -10.33 -17.34
C THR A 12 -23.49 -10.67 -17.90
N PRO A 13 -23.34 -11.72 -18.73
CA PRO A 13 -22.05 -12.06 -19.32
C PRO A 13 -21.41 -10.92 -20.14
N SER A 14 -22.22 -10.09 -20.80
CA SER A 14 -21.72 -8.93 -21.55
C SER A 14 -21.17 -7.84 -20.62
N GLN A 15 -21.89 -7.51 -19.54
CA GLN A 15 -21.44 -6.55 -18.52
C GLN A 15 -20.16 -7.03 -17.82
N ALA A 16 -20.10 -8.32 -17.49
CA ALA A 16 -18.92 -8.93 -16.90
C ALA A 16 -17.71 -8.82 -17.85
N LEU A 17 -17.88 -9.12 -19.14
CA LEU A 17 -16.80 -9.04 -20.13
C LEU A 17 -16.29 -7.60 -20.33
N GLU A 18 -17.18 -6.61 -20.36
CA GLU A 18 -16.79 -5.20 -20.44
C GLU A 18 -15.99 -4.76 -19.22
N GLU A 19 -16.43 -5.16 -18.03
CA GLU A 19 -15.74 -4.79 -16.79
C GLU A 19 -14.40 -5.52 -16.64
N ILE A 20 -14.30 -6.79 -17.05
CA ILE A 20 -13.01 -7.51 -17.14
C ILE A 20 -12.04 -6.76 -18.04
N LYS A 21 -12.48 -6.26 -19.20
CA LYS A 21 -11.65 -5.47 -20.09
C LYS A 21 -11.22 -4.15 -19.44
N ALA A 22 -12.12 -3.48 -18.73
CA ALA A 22 -11.81 -2.23 -18.03
C ALA A 22 -10.79 -2.42 -16.91
N ILE A 23 -10.99 -3.42 -16.05
CA ILE A 23 -10.03 -3.81 -15.00
C ILE A 23 -8.70 -4.27 -15.62
N GLY A 24 -8.76 -5.03 -16.72
CA GLY A 24 -7.59 -5.57 -17.42
C GLY A 24 -6.70 -4.50 -18.04
N LYS A 25 -7.27 -3.36 -18.51
CA LYS A 25 -6.49 -2.21 -19.00
C LYS A 25 -5.57 -1.60 -17.93
N ILE A 26 -5.93 -1.74 -16.66
CA ILE A 26 -5.14 -1.23 -15.53
C ILE A 26 -4.25 -2.35 -14.98
N SER A 27 -4.86 -3.51 -14.70
CA SER A 27 -4.21 -4.65 -14.05
C SER A 27 -3.15 -5.32 -14.93
N GLY A 28 -3.38 -5.42 -16.24
CA GLY A 28 -2.44 -6.05 -17.18
C GLY A 28 -1.07 -5.35 -17.20
N PRO A 29 -0.99 -4.05 -17.53
CA PRO A 29 0.26 -3.30 -17.46
C PRO A 29 0.86 -3.28 -16.05
N THR A 30 0.01 -3.21 -15.01
CA THR A 30 0.47 -3.27 -13.61
C THR A 30 1.13 -4.61 -13.26
N ALA A 31 0.60 -5.73 -13.75
CA ALA A 31 1.19 -7.05 -13.58
C ALA A 31 2.54 -7.16 -14.28
N ILE A 32 2.65 -6.64 -15.51
CA ILE A 32 3.93 -6.58 -16.24
C ILE A 32 4.95 -5.75 -15.45
N THR A 33 4.56 -4.57 -14.95
CA THR A 33 5.41 -3.76 -14.08
C THR A 33 5.82 -4.50 -12.81
N GLY A 34 4.91 -5.25 -12.18
CA GLY A 34 5.22 -6.06 -11.01
C GLY A 34 6.24 -7.16 -11.30
N LEU A 35 6.10 -7.89 -12.42
CA LEU A 35 7.04 -8.92 -12.85
C LEU A 35 8.42 -8.34 -13.15
N LEU A 36 8.44 -7.17 -13.79
CA LEU A 36 9.64 -6.39 -14.04
C LEU A 36 10.34 -6.01 -12.73
N LEU A 37 9.62 -5.43 -11.76
CA LEU A 37 10.21 -5.06 -10.47
C LEU A 37 10.65 -6.28 -9.65
N TYR A 38 9.96 -7.42 -9.77
CA TYR A 38 10.37 -8.69 -9.19
C TYR A 38 11.68 -9.20 -9.80
N SER A 39 11.82 -9.16 -11.13
CA SER A 39 13.06 -9.60 -11.80
C SER A 39 14.26 -8.75 -11.40
N ARG A 40 14.09 -7.45 -11.16
CA ARG A 40 15.13 -6.58 -10.58
C ARG A 40 15.65 -7.11 -9.25
N ALA A 41 14.76 -7.45 -8.32
CA ALA A 41 15.15 -7.99 -7.01
C ALA A 41 15.90 -9.32 -7.16
N MET A 42 15.41 -10.20 -8.04
CA MET A 42 16.07 -11.47 -8.36
C MET A 42 17.48 -11.27 -8.93
N ILE A 43 17.66 -10.32 -9.87
CA ILE A 43 18.98 -10.01 -10.44
C ILE A 43 19.93 -9.51 -9.34
N SER A 44 19.49 -8.61 -8.47
CA SER A 44 20.31 -8.12 -7.36
C SER A 44 20.77 -9.26 -6.42
N MET A 45 19.87 -10.21 -6.13
CA MET A 45 20.20 -11.40 -5.34
C MET A 45 21.21 -12.32 -6.02
N LEU A 46 21.13 -12.48 -7.34
CA LEU A 46 22.12 -13.25 -8.10
C LEU A 46 23.52 -12.64 -8.01
N PHE A 47 23.63 -11.31 -8.09
CA PHE A 47 24.92 -10.63 -7.93
C PHE A 47 25.46 -10.73 -6.50
N LEU A 48 24.60 -10.70 -5.47
CA LEU A 48 25.03 -10.99 -4.10
C LEU A 48 25.54 -12.42 -3.96
N GLY A 49 24.84 -13.40 -4.56
CA GLY A 49 25.29 -14.79 -4.58
C GLY A 49 26.60 -15.01 -5.33
N TYR A 50 26.84 -14.24 -6.39
CA TYR A 50 28.12 -14.27 -7.12
C TYR A 50 29.30 -13.75 -6.29
N LEU A 51 29.06 -12.80 -5.39
CA LEU A 51 30.11 -12.23 -4.54
C LEU A 51 30.60 -13.20 -3.47
N GLY A 52 29.69 -14.01 -2.90
CA GLY A 52 30.03 -15.01 -1.89
C GLY A 52 28.87 -15.34 -0.95
N GLU A 53 29.05 -16.37 -0.12
CA GLU A 53 28.05 -16.79 0.86
C GLU A 53 27.82 -15.74 1.95
N LEU A 54 28.88 -15.07 2.40
CA LEU A 54 28.80 -14.01 3.41
C LEU A 54 28.05 -12.78 2.89
N GLU A 55 28.34 -12.37 1.65
CA GLU A 55 27.70 -11.26 0.95
C GLU A 55 26.22 -11.54 0.68
N LEU A 56 25.90 -12.76 0.26
CA LEU A 56 24.52 -13.20 0.10
C LEU A 56 23.77 -13.19 1.42
N ALA A 57 24.33 -13.75 2.49
CA ALA A 57 23.70 -13.78 3.81
C ALA A 57 23.48 -12.37 4.37
N GLY A 58 24.51 -11.53 4.37
CA GLY A 58 24.44 -10.14 4.85
C GLY A 58 23.51 -9.27 4.00
N GLY A 59 23.58 -9.38 2.67
CA GLY A 59 22.70 -8.65 1.76
C GLY A 59 21.23 -9.07 1.89
N SER A 60 20.96 -10.37 2.01
CA SER A 60 19.59 -10.88 2.23
C SER A 60 19.02 -10.41 3.57
N LEU A 61 19.82 -10.47 4.64
CA LEU A 61 19.44 -9.96 5.96
C LEU A 61 19.15 -8.45 5.91
N SER A 62 19.97 -7.70 5.18
CA SER A 62 19.78 -6.27 4.93
C SER A 62 18.44 -5.97 4.24
N ILE A 63 18.14 -6.71 3.17
CA ILE A 63 16.88 -6.57 2.41
C ILE A 63 15.68 -6.92 3.30
N GLY A 64 15.74 -8.00 4.08
CA GLY A 64 14.69 -8.37 5.03
C GLY A 64 14.44 -7.28 6.07
N PHE A 65 15.51 -6.75 6.69
CA PHE A 65 15.41 -5.64 7.64
C PHE A 65 14.81 -4.39 6.99
N ALA A 66 15.23 -4.04 5.77
CA ALA A 66 14.71 -2.90 5.02
C ALA A 66 13.23 -3.08 4.65
N ASN A 67 12.81 -4.30 4.28
CA ASN A 67 11.42 -4.63 4.01
C ASN A 67 10.54 -4.45 5.25
N ILE A 68 10.97 -4.94 6.41
CA ILE A 68 10.23 -4.84 7.68
C ILE A 68 10.11 -3.39 8.13
N THR A 69 11.22 -2.65 8.11
CA THR A 69 11.34 -1.37 8.83
C THR A 69 11.17 -0.14 7.94
N GLY A 70 11.18 -0.29 6.62
CA GLY A 70 11.14 0.85 5.71
C GLY A 70 10.27 0.65 4.47
N TYR A 71 10.63 -0.28 3.58
CA TYR A 71 9.96 -0.40 2.28
C TYR A 71 8.47 -0.74 2.38
N SER A 72 8.08 -1.62 3.31
CA SER A 72 6.66 -1.91 3.56
C SER A 72 5.89 -0.69 4.06
N ILE A 73 6.49 0.10 4.97
CA ILE A 73 5.92 1.32 5.54
C ILE A 73 5.71 2.37 4.44
N ILE A 74 6.75 2.68 3.67
CA ILE A 74 6.69 3.67 2.59
C ILE A 74 5.66 3.25 1.52
N SER A 75 5.68 1.98 1.11
CA SER A 75 4.72 1.45 0.14
C SER A 75 3.27 1.54 0.66
N GLY A 76 3.04 1.11 1.90
CA GLY A 76 1.71 1.09 2.51
C GLY A 76 1.12 2.47 2.78
N LEU A 77 1.94 3.42 3.27
CA LEU A 77 1.52 4.82 3.41
C LEU A 77 1.19 5.44 2.05
N ALA A 78 1.98 5.16 1.01
CA ALA A 78 1.71 5.65 -0.34
C ALA A 78 0.38 5.11 -0.89
N MET A 79 0.07 3.84 -0.68
CA MET A 79 -1.21 3.25 -1.11
C MET A 79 -2.42 3.88 -0.42
N GLY A 80 -2.23 4.51 0.75
CA GLY A 80 -3.25 5.26 1.47
C GLY A 80 -3.89 6.40 0.70
N MET A 81 -3.21 6.95 -0.31
CA MET A 81 -3.74 8.04 -1.13
C MET A 81 -4.71 7.55 -2.22
N GLU A 82 -4.66 6.25 -2.57
CA GLU A 82 -5.45 5.65 -3.66
C GLU A 82 -6.97 5.90 -3.54
N PRO A 83 -7.62 5.76 -2.37
CA PRO A 83 -9.05 6.03 -2.24
C PRO A 83 -9.40 7.49 -2.55
N ILE A 84 -8.62 8.44 -2.01
CA ILE A 84 -8.82 9.88 -2.24
C ILE A 84 -8.63 10.18 -3.72
N CYS A 85 -7.54 9.68 -4.31
CA CYS A 85 -7.21 9.96 -5.69
C CYS A 85 -8.20 9.35 -6.69
N GLY A 86 -8.60 8.09 -6.49
CA GLY A 86 -9.59 7.42 -7.35
C GLY A 86 -10.95 8.10 -7.29
N GLN A 87 -11.45 8.38 -6.08
CA GLN A 87 -12.76 9.03 -5.92
C GLN A 87 -12.73 10.48 -6.42
N ALA A 88 -11.65 11.23 -6.20
CA ALA A 88 -11.47 12.57 -6.76
C ALA A 88 -11.45 12.55 -8.30
N TYR A 89 -10.77 11.58 -8.92
CA TYR A 89 -10.74 11.45 -10.37
C TYR A 89 -12.14 11.10 -10.94
N GLY A 90 -12.87 10.19 -10.30
CA GLY A 90 -14.26 9.87 -10.62
C GLY A 90 -15.18 11.10 -10.55
N ALA A 91 -15.03 11.90 -9.50
CA ALA A 91 -15.79 13.13 -9.25
C ALA A 91 -15.31 14.34 -10.05
N LYS A 92 -14.28 14.17 -10.91
CA LYS A 92 -13.62 15.25 -11.67
C LYS A 92 -12.99 16.36 -10.83
N GLN A 93 -12.66 16.07 -9.57
CA GLN A 93 -11.98 16.97 -8.64
C GLN A 93 -10.45 16.88 -8.80
N MET A 94 -9.95 17.31 -9.96
CA MET A 94 -8.53 17.14 -10.32
C MET A 94 -7.56 17.90 -9.42
N LYS A 95 -7.98 19.05 -8.84
CA LYS A 95 -7.17 19.78 -7.84
C LYS A 95 -6.89 18.94 -6.60
N LEU A 96 -7.88 18.19 -6.11
CA LEU A 96 -7.72 17.31 -4.95
C LEU A 96 -6.74 16.17 -5.24
N LEU A 97 -6.73 15.65 -6.47
CA LEU A 97 -5.78 14.64 -6.92
C LEU A 97 -4.32 15.12 -6.78
N GLY A 98 -4.01 16.30 -7.33
CA GLY A 98 -2.66 16.89 -7.28
C GLY A 98 -2.23 17.28 -5.87
N LEU A 99 -3.13 17.84 -5.06
CA LEU A 99 -2.82 18.16 -3.65
C LEU A 99 -2.54 16.90 -2.82
N THR A 100 -3.29 15.82 -3.07
CA THR A 100 -3.08 14.55 -2.36
C THR A 100 -1.73 13.93 -2.72
N LEU A 101 -1.30 14.04 -3.98
CA LEU A 101 0.04 13.63 -4.40
C LEU A 101 1.13 14.36 -3.60
N GLN A 102 1.05 15.69 -3.52
CA GLN A 102 2.03 16.50 -2.79
C GLN A 102 2.06 16.17 -1.29
N ARG A 103 0.89 16.06 -0.66
CA ARG A 103 0.76 15.67 0.75
C ARG A 103 1.39 14.31 1.04
N THR A 104 1.14 13.35 0.15
CA THR A 104 1.70 12.00 0.30
C THR A 104 3.21 12.01 0.12
N VAL A 105 3.75 12.75 -0.84
CA VAL A 105 5.21 12.91 -0.99
C VAL A 105 5.83 13.49 0.28
N LEU A 106 5.26 14.55 0.84
CA LEU A 106 5.75 15.14 2.09
C LEU A 106 5.67 14.15 3.26
N LEU A 107 4.56 13.41 3.39
CA LEU A 107 4.39 12.37 4.41
C LEU A 107 5.51 11.31 4.33
N LEU A 108 5.80 10.82 3.13
CA LEU A 108 6.81 9.77 2.93
C LEU A 108 8.23 10.29 3.14
N LEU A 109 8.53 11.52 2.72
CA LEU A 109 9.82 12.16 3.00
C LEU A 109 10.04 12.34 4.50
N SER A 110 9.02 12.83 5.23
CA SER A 110 9.08 12.94 6.69
C SER A 110 9.25 11.59 7.36
N THR A 111 8.58 10.55 6.86
CA THR A 111 8.68 9.17 7.39
C THR A 111 10.03 8.53 7.08
N SER A 112 10.67 8.89 5.96
CA SER A 112 11.99 8.38 5.57
C SER A 112 13.12 8.85 6.50
N LEU A 113 12.97 9.98 7.19
CA LEU A 113 13.98 10.50 8.12
C LEU A 113 14.20 9.57 9.34
N PRO A 114 13.18 9.19 10.15
CA PRO A 114 13.38 8.26 11.25
C PRO A 114 13.79 6.86 10.77
N ILE A 115 13.31 6.39 9.62
CA ILE A 115 13.73 5.11 9.04
C ILE A 115 15.23 5.15 8.69
N SER A 116 15.71 6.23 8.08
CA SER A 116 17.13 6.42 7.80
C SER A 116 17.97 6.35 9.08
N PHE A 117 17.54 7.00 10.16
CA PHE A 117 18.24 6.94 11.44
C PHE A 117 18.29 5.52 12.01
N LEU A 118 17.20 4.75 11.89
CA LEU A 118 17.16 3.34 12.26
C LEU A 118 18.16 2.52 11.43
N TRP A 119 18.21 2.74 10.12
CA TRP A 119 19.09 2.01 9.20
C TRP A 119 20.58 2.31 9.42
N LEU A 120 20.93 3.53 9.87
CA LEU A 120 22.29 3.88 10.29
C LEU A 120 22.77 3.06 11.50
N ASN A 121 21.85 2.51 12.30
CA ASN A 121 22.15 1.75 13.51
C ASN A 121 21.88 0.24 13.36
N MET A 122 21.66 -0.25 12.14
CA MET A 122 21.28 -1.64 11.87
C MET A 122 22.27 -2.65 12.48
N LYS A 123 23.58 -2.46 12.31
CA LYS A 123 24.61 -3.37 12.86
C LYS A 123 24.45 -3.55 14.36
N THR A 124 24.32 -2.44 15.08
CA THR A 124 24.18 -2.46 16.55
C THR A 124 22.93 -3.24 16.96
N ILE A 125 21.81 -3.03 16.26
CA ILE A 125 20.56 -3.73 16.50
C ILE A 125 20.71 -5.24 16.23
N LEU A 126 21.32 -5.61 15.10
CA LEU A 126 21.52 -7.02 14.74
C LEU A 126 22.42 -7.76 15.74
N VAL A 127 23.54 -7.14 16.13
CA VAL A 127 24.45 -7.72 17.13
C VAL A 127 23.77 -7.83 18.49
N TRP A 128 22.91 -6.86 18.86
CA TRP A 128 22.10 -6.96 20.08
C TRP A 128 21.08 -8.10 20.02
N CYS A 129 20.53 -8.38 18.83
CA CYS A 129 19.72 -9.56 18.56
C CYS A 129 20.53 -10.87 18.45
N GLY A 130 21.84 -10.84 18.71
CA GLY A 130 22.71 -12.03 18.72
C GLY A 130 23.18 -12.49 17.34
N GLN A 131 23.08 -11.65 16.30
CA GLN A 131 23.62 -11.97 14.98
C GLN A 131 25.15 -11.90 14.95
N ASP A 132 25.74 -12.66 14.02
CA ASP A 132 27.17 -12.62 13.76
C ASP A 132 27.66 -11.22 13.34
N ASN A 133 28.84 -10.84 13.81
CA ASN A 133 29.38 -9.51 13.60
C ASN A 133 29.82 -9.26 12.14
N GLU A 134 30.31 -10.28 11.42
CA GLU A 134 30.68 -10.15 10.01
C GLU A 134 29.43 -10.00 9.14
N ILE A 135 28.44 -10.89 9.32
CA ILE A 135 27.15 -10.82 8.61
C ILE A 135 26.48 -9.45 8.87
N SER A 136 26.46 -9.00 10.13
CA SER A 136 25.89 -7.71 10.51
C SER A 136 26.63 -6.53 9.90
N THR A 137 27.95 -6.62 9.71
CA THR A 137 28.77 -5.57 9.08
C THR A 137 28.48 -5.48 7.57
N VAL A 138 28.35 -6.62 6.90
CA VAL A 138 27.96 -6.66 5.48
C VAL A 138 26.54 -6.11 5.31
N ALA A 139 25.60 -6.53 6.16
CA ALA A 139 24.22 -6.09 6.10
C ALA A 139 24.09 -4.57 6.33
N GLN A 140 24.87 -4.02 7.28
CA GLN A 140 24.96 -2.58 7.52
C GLN A 140 25.52 -1.82 6.32
N THR A 141 26.52 -2.37 5.64
CA THR A 141 27.08 -1.76 4.44
C THR A 141 26.01 -1.68 3.35
N TYR A 142 25.29 -2.77 3.07
CA TYR A 142 24.21 -2.77 2.09
C TYR A 142 23.11 -1.74 2.42
N ILE A 143 22.64 -1.71 3.67
CA ILE A 143 21.50 -0.85 4.05
C ILE A 143 21.90 0.64 4.02
N PHE A 144 23.14 0.95 4.41
CA PHE A 144 23.67 2.31 4.38
C PHE A 144 23.62 2.89 2.96
N PHE A 145 24.09 2.12 1.98
CA PHE A 145 24.02 2.52 0.57
C PHE A 145 22.61 2.47 -0.02
N SER A 146 21.65 1.84 0.68
CA SER A 146 20.23 1.81 0.29
C SER A 146 19.42 2.99 0.84
N ILE A 147 19.95 3.79 1.78
CA ILE A 147 19.25 4.95 2.38
C ILE A 147 18.68 5.92 1.31
N PRO A 148 19.42 6.31 0.25
CA PRO A 148 18.88 7.20 -0.77
C PRO A 148 17.62 6.64 -1.46
N ASP A 149 17.45 5.31 -1.50
CA ASP A 149 16.29 4.67 -2.10
C ASP A 149 14.99 5.07 -1.38
N LEU A 150 15.01 5.28 -0.06
CA LEU A 150 13.83 5.72 0.70
C LEU A 150 13.26 7.04 0.16
N PHE A 151 14.14 7.98 -0.18
CA PHE A 151 13.76 9.30 -0.70
C PHE A 151 13.29 9.21 -2.16
N VAL A 152 13.94 8.38 -2.97
CA VAL A 152 13.51 8.11 -4.35
C VAL A 152 12.13 7.45 -4.36
N LEU A 153 11.91 6.46 -3.50
CA LEU A 153 10.64 5.76 -3.34
C LEU A 153 9.53 6.67 -2.78
N SER A 154 9.88 7.62 -1.91
CA SER A 154 8.96 8.65 -1.42
C SER A 154 8.37 9.54 -2.52
N LEU A 155 9.08 9.67 -3.65
CA LEU A 155 8.58 10.35 -4.85
C LEU A 155 7.89 9.38 -5.81
N LEU A 156 8.49 8.21 -6.00
CA LEU A 156 8.09 7.25 -7.02
C LEU A 156 6.78 6.53 -6.66
N HIS A 157 6.56 6.10 -5.42
CA HIS A 157 5.33 5.41 -5.04
C HIS A 157 4.08 6.30 -5.20
N PRO A 158 4.03 7.54 -4.68
CA PRO A 158 2.89 8.42 -4.90
C PRO A 158 2.62 8.70 -6.37
N LEU A 159 3.68 8.91 -7.17
CA LEU A 159 3.55 9.13 -8.61
C LEU A 159 2.93 7.91 -9.34
N ARG A 160 3.32 6.69 -8.95
CA ARG A 160 2.71 5.46 -9.48
C ARG A 160 1.22 5.39 -9.16
N VAL A 161 0.82 5.70 -7.93
CA VAL A 161 -0.59 5.70 -7.52
C VAL A 161 -1.36 6.78 -8.30
N TYR A 162 -0.82 7.99 -8.36
CA TYR A 162 -1.41 9.14 -9.07
C TYR A 162 -1.72 8.83 -10.55
N LEU A 163 -0.78 8.22 -11.27
CA LEU A 163 -0.99 7.84 -12.67
C LEU A 163 -2.00 6.69 -12.77
N ARG A 164 -1.87 5.66 -11.92
CA ARG A 164 -2.76 4.50 -11.93
C ARG A 164 -4.22 4.87 -11.66
N THR A 165 -4.51 5.76 -10.71
CA THR A 165 -5.89 6.18 -10.39
C THR A 165 -6.57 6.89 -11.56
N GLN A 166 -5.77 7.52 -12.44
CA GLN A 166 -6.23 8.15 -13.68
C GLN A 166 -6.35 7.15 -14.86
N ASN A 167 -6.15 5.85 -14.61
CA ASN A 167 -6.08 4.78 -15.60
C ASN A 167 -4.85 4.88 -16.53
N ILE A 168 -3.79 5.56 -16.10
CA ILE A 168 -2.55 5.75 -16.86
C ILE A 168 -1.48 4.80 -16.30
N THR A 169 -1.33 3.62 -16.89
CA THR A 169 -0.40 2.59 -16.39
C THR A 169 0.74 2.30 -17.35
N LEU A 170 0.51 2.41 -18.66
CA LEU A 170 1.48 2.06 -19.70
C LEU A 170 2.82 2.84 -19.62
N PRO A 171 2.83 4.17 -19.36
CA PRO A 171 4.09 4.91 -19.22
C PRO A 171 5.02 4.32 -18.16
N LEU A 172 4.46 3.94 -17.01
CA LEU A 172 5.20 3.31 -15.93
C LEU A 172 5.79 1.96 -16.36
N THR A 173 5.02 1.13 -17.06
CA THR A 173 5.48 -0.17 -17.55
C THR A 173 6.64 -0.02 -18.53
N CYS A 174 6.53 0.89 -19.51
CA CYS A 174 7.59 1.15 -20.47
C CYS A 174 8.86 1.68 -19.80
N CYS A 175 8.73 2.65 -18.89
CA CYS A 175 9.88 3.17 -18.15
C CYS A 175 10.53 2.09 -17.27
N SER A 176 9.73 1.25 -16.62
CA SER A 176 10.23 0.16 -15.78
C SER A 176 11.04 -0.85 -16.60
N LEU A 177 10.57 -1.20 -17.80
CA LEU A 177 11.29 -2.08 -18.72
C LEU A 177 12.67 -1.51 -19.06
N VAL A 178 12.73 -0.23 -19.45
CA VAL A 178 14.01 0.45 -19.76
C VAL A 178 14.94 0.46 -18.55
N SER A 179 14.43 0.79 -17.35
CA SER A 179 15.24 0.81 -16.13
C SER A 179 15.82 -0.55 -15.78
N ILE A 180 15.09 -1.65 -16.02
CA ILE A 180 15.57 -3.01 -15.73
C ILE A 180 16.58 -3.48 -16.79
N LEU A 181 16.38 -3.12 -18.06
CA LEU A 181 17.38 -3.38 -19.09
C LEU A 181 18.71 -2.68 -18.76
N MET A 182 18.66 -1.52 -18.10
CA MET A 182 19.86 -0.84 -17.57
C MET A 182 20.39 -1.46 -16.27
N HIS A 183 19.54 -2.12 -15.47
CA HIS A 183 19.93 -2.71 -14.18
C HIS A 183 21.02 -3.79 -14.31
N ILE A 184 20.93 -4.65 -15.34
CA ILE A 184 21.90 -5.72 -15.60
C ILE A 184 23.31 -5.17 -15.91
N PRO A 185 23.51 -4.32 -16.94
CA PRO A 185 24.84 -3.79 -17.25
C PRO A 185 25.40 -2.92 -16.11
N LEU A 186 24.55 -2.22 -15.36
CA LEU A 186 24.98 -1.46 -14.19
C LEU A 186 25.53 -2.37 -13.08
N ASN A 187 24.90 -3.52 -12.82
CA ASN A 187 25.46 -4.50 -11.89
C ASN A 187 26.80 -5.05 -12.39
N PHE A 188 26.93 -5.42 -13.67
CA PHE A 188 28.22 -5.85 -14.22
C PHE A 188 29.31 -4.78 -14.09
N LEU A 189 28.97 -3.52 -14.33
CA LEU A 189 29.91 -2.40 -14.21
C LEU A 189 30.33 -2.14 -12.77
N LEU A 190 29.38 -1.96 -11.85
CA LEU A 190 29.68 -1.56 -10.46
C LEU A 190 30.21 -2.73 -9.62
N VAL A 191 29.67 -3.93 -9.81
CA VAL A 191 30.05 -5.13 -9.05
C VAL A 191 31.22 -5.85 -9.71
N GLY A 192 31.17 -6.07 -11.03
CA GLY A 192 32.19 -6.82 -11.75
C GLY A 192 33.45 -6.00 -12.07
N TYR A 193 33.29 -4.84 -12.70
CA TYR A 193 34.42 -4.03 -13.16
C TYR A 193 35.00 -3.13 -12.07
N PHE A 194 34.18 -2.32 -11.41
CA PHE A 194 34.62 -1.44 -10.31
C PHE A 194 34.80 -2.15 -8.97
N LYS A 195 34.34 -3.40 -8.85
CA LYS A 195 34.53 -4.26 -7.67
C LYS A 195 34.04 -3.61 -6.37
N LEU A 196 32.91 -2.91 -6.41
CA LEU A 196 32.30 -2.28 -5.24
C LEU A 196 31.64 -3.30 -4.29
N GLY A 197 31.60 -4.59 -4.64
CA GLY A 197 31.01 -5.63 -3.80
C GLY A 197 29.54 -5.35 -3.47
N VAL A 198 29.16 -5.57 -2.21
CA VAL A 198 27.79 -5.46 -1.71
C VAL A 198 27.23 -4.04 -1.80
N SER A 199 28.06 -3.01 -1.60
CA SER A 199 27.63 -1.62 -1.79
C SER A 199 27.31 -1.31 -3.25
N GLY A 200 28.02 -1.94 -4.19
CA GLY A 200 27.72 -1.88 -5.62
C GLY A 200 26.29 -2.34 -5.94
N VAL A 201 25.86 -3.48 -5.40
CA VAL A 201 24.50 -4.01 -5.61
C VAL A 201 23.43 -3.05 -5.06
N ALA A 202 23.66 -2.51 -3.86
CA ALA A 202 22.75 -1.52 -3.24
C ALA A 202 22.64 -0.24 -4.08
N VAL A 203 23.78 0.32 -4.51
CA VAL A 203 23.83 1.53 -5.34
C VAL A 203 23.14 1.31 -6.69
N VAL A 204 23.32 0.16 -7.34
CA VAL A 204 22.63 -0.14 -8.60
C VAL A 204 21.12 -0.19 -8.41
N SER A 205 20.63 -0.70 -7.28
CA SER A 205 19.20 -0.68 -6.95
C SER A 205 18.66 0.74 -6.85
N VAL A 206 19.35 1.63 -6.12
CA VAL A 206 19.01 3.05 -5.99
C VAL A 206 19.00 3.74 -7.37
N ILE A 207 20.07 3.55 -8.16
CA ILE A 207 20.19 4.13 -9.51
C ILE A 207 19.04 3.66 -10.40
N THR A 208 18.62 2.40 -10.27
CA THR A 208 17.52 1.85 -11.08
C THR A 208 16.19 2.51 -10.76
N ASN A 209 15.88 2.71 -9.47
CA ASN A 209 14.68 3.44 -9.07
C ASN A 209 14.76 4.93 -9.43
N LEU A 210 15.94 5.54 -9.34
CA LEU A 210 16.16 6.92 -9.74
C LEU A 210 15.98 7.10 -11.26
N ASN A 211 16.52 6.19 -12.07
CA ASN A 211 16.32 6.15 -13.51
C ASN A 211 14.83 6.01 -13.86
N LEU A 212 14.11 5.12 -13.17
CA LEU A 212 12.68 4.95 -13.35
C LEU A 212 11.90 6.23 -13.03
N LEU A 213 12.20 6.87 -11.90
CA LEU A 213 11.59 8.14 -11.51
C LEU A 213 11.87 9.25 -12.53
N PHE A 214 13.11 9.37 -12.99
CA PHE A 214 13.53 10.38 -13.96
C PHE A 214 12.83 10.19 -15.31
N LEU A 215 12.88 8.98 -15.87
CA LEU A 215 12.21 8.64 -17.14
C LEU A 215 10.71 8.88 -17.05
N LEU A 216 10.08 8.45 -15.95
CA LEU A 216 8.64 8.61 -15.76
C LEU A 216 8.26 10.09 -15.66
N THR A 217 9.04 10.89 -14.93
CA THR A 217 8.79 12.34 -14.80
C THR A 217 8.91 13.05 -16.15
N ILE A 218 9.93 12.71 -16.95
CA ILE A 218 10.09 13.20 -18.33
C ILE A 218 8.84 12.86 -19.16
N VAL A 219 8.42 11.60 -19.16
CA VAL A 219 7.26 11.17 -19.95
C VAL A 219 6.01 11.92 -19.51
N VAL A 220 5.77 12.05 -18.19
CA VAL A 220 4.61 12.79 -17.64
C VAL A 220 4.65 14.28 -18.01
N TYR A 221 5.83 14.89 -18.03
CA TYR A 221 6.01 16.29 -18.41
C TYR A 221 5.73 16.50 -19.90
N PHE A 222 6.40 15.77 -20.79
CA PHE A 222 6.29 15.99 -22.25
C PHE A 222 4.97 15.51 -22.85
N SER A 223 4.35 14.47 -22.28
CA SER A 223 3.02 14.02 -22.72
C SER A 223 1.88 14.96 -22.28
N GLY A 224 2.15 15.91 -21.37
CA GLY A 224 1.14 16.83 -20.86
C GLY A 224 0.09 16.18 -19.95
N ILE A 225 0.27 14.93 -19.51
CA ILE A 225 -0.64 14.20 -18.61
C ILE A 225 -0.93 14.99 -17.32
N HIS A 226 0.07 15.72 -16.84
CA HIS A 226 -0.04 16.50 -15.61
C HIS A 226 -0.91 17.77 -15.75
N ARG A 227 -1.22 18.25 -16.97
CA ARG A 227 -1.81 19.59 -17.18
C ARG A 227 -3.17 19.80 -16.51
N GLU A 228 -4.02 18.78 -16.46
CA GLU A 228 -5.38 18.89 -15.89
C GLU A 228 -5.42 18.71 -14.37
N SER A 229 -4.42 18.02 -13.81
CA SER A 229 -4.46 17.51 -12.44
C SER A 229 -3.32 17.98 -11.55
N TRP A 230 -2.26 18.53 -12.12
CA TRP A 230 -1.17 19.13 -11.37
C TRP A 230 -1.58 20.46 -10.75
N VAL A 231 -1.17 20.65 -9.49
CA VAL A 231 -1.35 21.89 -8.75
C VAL A 231 0.04 22.40 -8.40
N SER A 232 0.32 23.69 -8.57
CA SER A 232 1.58 24.25 -8.11
C SER A 232 1.73 24.09 -6.59
N PRO A 233 2.94 23.74 -6.09
CA PRO A 233 3.18 23.66 -4.65
C PRO A 233 2.72 24.95 -3.96
N SER A 234 1.85 24.81 -2.97
CA SER A 234 1.26 25.91 -2.21
C SER A 234 1.05 25.47 -0.76
N THR A 235 0.80 26.41 0.15
CA THR A 235 0.52 26.11 1.57
C THR A 235 -0.71 25.21 1.77
N ASP A 236 -1.56 25.05 0.75
CA ASP A 236 -2.67 24.09 0.73
C ASP A 236 -2.18 22.63 0.94
N CYS A 237 -0.94 22.31 0.58
CA CYS A 237 -0.37 20.97 0.81
C CYS A 237 -0.04 20.71 2.29
N LEU A 238 0.02 21.73 3.14
CA LEU A 238 0.25 21.60 4.58
C LEU A 238 -1.05 21.41 5.39
N HIS A 239 -2.20 21.53 4.75
CA HIS A 239 -3.52 21.38 5.39
C HIS A 239 -4.19 20.06 4.99
N GLY A 240 -5.17 19.58 5.77
CA GLY A 240 -5.98 18.41 5.39
C GLY A 240 -5.32 17.04 5.56
N TRP A 241 -4.30 16.93 6.41
CA TRP A 241 -3.55 15.69 6.68
C TRP A 241 -4.37 14.62 7.40
N SER A 242 -5.39 15.00 8.17
CA SER A 242 -6.22 14.07 8.93
C SER A 242 -6.91 13.03 8.04
N SER A 243 -7.51 13.46 6.92
CA SER A 243 -8.17 12.56 5.97
C SER A 243 -7.17 11.59 5.30
N LEU A 244 -6.00 12.10 4.91
CA LEU A 244 -4.94 11.26 4.34
C LEU A 244 -4.42 10.24 5.36
N LEU A 245 -4.09 10.67 6.58
CA LEU A 245 -3.57 9.81 7.63
C LEU A 245 -4.59 8.75 8.07
N ALA A 246 -5.88 9.11 8.14
CA ALA A 246 -6.96 8.17 8.48
C ALA A 246 -7.09 7.01 7.48
N LEU A 247 -6.63 7.19 6.23
CA LEU A 247 -6.60 6.14 5.21
C LEU A 247 -5.22 5.50 5.06
N ALA A 248 -4.15 6.28 5.17
CA ALA A 248 -2.78 5.83 5.02
C ALA A 248 -2.29 4.95 6.16
N VAL A 249 -2.59 5.31 7.41
CA VAL A 249 -2.15 4.51 8.56
C VAL A 249 -2.75 3.10 8.54
N PRO A 250 -4.08 2.90 8.37
CA PRO A 250 -4.62 1.54 8.30
C PRO A 250 -4.13 0.76 7.07
N THR A 251 -3.94 1.43 5.93
CA THR A 251 -3.37 0.79 4.72
C THR A 251 -1.93 0.34 4.98
N CYS A 252 -1.12 1.19 5.62
CA CYS A 252 0.23 0.87 6.04
C CYS A 252 0.28 -0.33 6.98
N VAL A 253 -0.54 -0.32 8.03
CA VAL A 253 -0.66 -1.44 8.98
C VAL A 253 -1.02 -2.73 8.23
N SER A 254 -2.03 -2.69 7.35
CA SER A 254 -2.44 -3.86 6.57
C SER A 254 -1.30 -4.45 5.73
N VAL A 255 -0.54 -3.59 5.02
CA VAL A 255 0.61 -4.03 4.19
C VAL A 255 1.75 -4.57 5.06
N CYS A 256 2.07 -3.89 6.17
CA CYS A 256 3.13 -4.33 7.08
C CYS A 256 2.80 -5.69 7.71
N LEU A 257 1.56 -5.89 8.17
CA LEU A 257 1.11 -7.18 8.73
C LEU A 257 1.25 -8.34 7.74
N GLU A 258 0.93 -8.11 6.46
CA GLU A 258 1.11 -9.14 5.42
C GLU A 258 2.60 -9.48 5.21
N TRP A 259 3.49 -8.48 5.21
CA TRP A 259 4.91 -8.69 4.96
C TRP A 259 5.62 -9.31 6.18
N TRP A 260 5.35 -8.78 7.37
CA TRP A 260 5.95 -9.23 8.62
C TRP A 260 5.55 -10.67 8.94
N TRP A 261 4.37 -11.11 8.49
CA TRP A 261 3.96 -12.50 8.59
C TRP A 261 5.00 -13.48 8.07
N TYR A 262 5.47 -13.26 6.84
CA TYR A 262 6.42 -14.15 6.18
C TYR A 262 7.78 -14.15 6.89
N GLU A 263 8.21 -13.00 7.40
CA GLU A 263 9.45 -12.88 8.17
C GLU A 263 9.36 -13.64 9.51
N ILE A 264 8.22 -13.55 10.20
CA ILE A 264 7.95 -14.33 11.41
C ILE A 264 7.94 -15.84 11.09
N MET A 265 7.37 -16.24 9.95
CA MET A 265 7.40 -17.65 9.52
C MET A 265 8.83 -18.15 9.25
N ILE A 266 9.71 -17.33 8.66
CA ILE A 266 11.14 -17.67 8.52
C ILE A 266 11.77 -17.89 9.90
N ILE A 267 11.54 -16.98 10.84
CA ILE A 267 12.06 -17.10 12.21
C ILE A 267 11.57 -18.40 12.85
N LEU A 268 10.28 -18.74 12.71
CA LEU A 268 9.72 -19.97 13.25
C LEU A 268 10.31 -21.23 12.59
N CYS A 269 10.62 -21.20 11.28
CA CYS A 269 11.36 -22.29 10.64
C CYS A 269 12.75 -22.47 11.27
N GLY A 270 13.43 -21.36 11.60
CA GLY A 270 14.73 -21.37 12.28
C GLY A 270 14.71 -21.97 13.69
N LEU A 271 13.54 -22.19 14.28
CA LEU A 271 13.37 -22.82 15.59
C LEU A 271 12.97 -24.31 15.50
N LEU A 272 12.75 -24.84 14.29
CA LEU A 272 12.46 -26.26 14.07
C LEU A 272 13.73 -27.11 14.20
N SER A 273 13.56 -28.42 14.34
CA SER A 273 14.67 -29.37 14.56
C SER A 273 15.72 -29.40 13.45
N ASN A 274 15.34 -29.09 12.20
CA ASN A 274 16.28 -28.86 11.11
C ASN A 274 16.13 -27.44 10.55
N PRO A 275 16.78 -26.44 11.16
CA PRO A 275 16.59 -25.04 10.80
C PRO A 275 17.21 -24.72 9.44
N ARG A 276 18.32 -25.35 9.05
CA ARG A 276 18.98 -25.08 7.76
C ARG A 276 18.08 -25.44 6.59
N ALA A 277 17.56 -26.67 6.56
CA ALA A 277 16.71 -27.13 5.46
C ALA A 277 15.37 -26.38 5.44
N THR A 278 14.73 -26.19 6.61
CA THR A 278 13.42 -25.54 6.68
C THR A 278 13.46 -24.05 6.34
N VAL A 279 14.48 -23.30 6.78
CA VAL A 279 14.67 -21.89 6.41
C VAL A 279 14.95 -21.76 4.91
N ALA A 280 15.81 -22.62 4.35
CA ALA A 280 16.10 -22.60 2.93
C ALA A 280 14.86 -22.94 2.08
N SER A 281 14.08 -23.96 2.45
CA SER A 281 12.80 -24.28 1.82
C SER A 281 11.79 -23.14 1.95
N MET A 282 11.70 -22.49 3.12
CA MET A 282 10.85 -21.33 3.32
C MET A 282 11.23 -20.18 2.38
N GLY A 283 12.54 -19.92 2.21
CA GLY A 283 13.04 -18.92 1.26
C GLY A 283 12.58 -19.20 -0.18
N ILE A 284 12.69 -20.45 -0.64
CA ILE A 284 12.20 -20.85 -1.98
C ILE A 284 10.69 -20.61 -2.10
N LEU A 285 9.92 -20.97 -1.07
CA LEU A 285 8.46 -20.82 -1.09
C LEU A 285 8.02 -19.35 -1.02
N ILE A 286 8.73 -18.49 -0.27
CA ILE A 286 8.47 -17.05 -0.23
C ILE A 286 8.75 -16.41 -1.59
N GLN A 287 9.86 -16.78 -2.25
CA GLN A 287 10.14 -16.29 -3.61
C GLN A 287 9.06 -16.74 -4.60
N THR A 288 8.61 -17.99 -4.47
CA THR A 288 7.52 -18.54 -5.29
C THR A 288 6.21 -17.79 -5.06
N THR A 289 5.85 -17.58 -3.80
CA THR A 289 4.63 -16.87 -3.39
C THR A 289 4.70 -15.41 -3.83
N SER A 290 5.85 -14.76 -3.72
CA SER A 290 6.07 -13.38 -4.19
C SER A 290 5.86 -13.25 -5.70
N LEU A 291 6.35 -14.21 -6.50
CA LEU A 291 6.12 -14.26 -7.94
C LEU A 291 4.63 -14.43 -8.27
N VAL A 292 3.96 -15.36 -7.60
CA VAL A 292 2.52 -15.62 -7.80
C VAL A 292 1.67 -14.42 -7.37
N TYR A 293 2.05 -13.76 -6.27
CA TYR A 293 1.34 -12.62 -5.70
C TYR A 293 1.31 -11.38 -6.61
N VAL A 294 2.22 -11.28 -7.59
CA VAL A 294 2.21 -10.18 -8.57
C VAL A 294 0.85 -10.06 -9.29
N PHE A 295 0.23 -11.20 -9.63
CA PHE A 295 -1.05 -11.22 -10.36
C PHE A 295 -2.24 -10.76 -9.53
N PRO A 296 -2.54 -11.33 -8.34
CA PRO A 296 -3.63 -10.84 -7.49
C PRO A 296 -3.36 -9.42 -6.99
N SER A 297 -2.10 -9.04 -6.71
CA SER A 297 -1.75 -7.66 -6.36
C SER A 297 -2.11 -6.69 -7.49
N ALA A 298 -1.75 -7.01 -8.75
CA ALA A 298 -2.10 -6.18 -9.89
C ALA A 298 -3.62 -6.07 -10.09
N LEU A 299 -4.38 -7.16 -9.90
CA LEU A 299 -5.84 -7.13 -9.91
C LEU A 299 -6.39 -6.23 -8.79
N SER A 300 -5.84 -6.35 -7.57
CA SER A 300 -6.22 -5.55 -6.40
C SER A 300 -6.05 -4.05 -6.66
N LEU A 301 -4.94 -3.66 -7.28
CA LEU A 301 -4.68 -2.28 -7.68
C LEU A 301 -5.63 -1.81 -8.79
N GLY A 302 -5.93 -2.67 -9.76
CA GLY A 302 -6.89 -2.36 -10.83
C GLY A 302 -8.32 -2.18 -10.34
N VAL A 303 -8.80 -3.08 -9.48
CA VAL A 303 -10.15 -2.99 -8.91
C VAL A 303 -10.26 -1.81 -7.95
N SER A 304 -9.23 -1.51 -7.16
CA SER A 304 -9.20 -0.34 -6.27
C SER A 304 -9.42 0.95 -7.05
N THR A 305 -8.69 1.12 -8.16
CA THR A 305 -8.91 2.25 -9.08
C THR A 305 -10.32 2.24 -9.69
N ARG A 306 -10.81 1.11 -10.19
CA ARG A 306 -12.14 1.05 -10.84
C ARG A 306 -13.26 1.38 -9.85
N VAL A 307 -13.26 0.75 -8.68
CA VAL A 307 -14.25 0.99 -7.62
C VAL A 307 -14.18 2.44 -7.16
N GLY A 308 -13.00 2.98 -6.89
CA GLY A 308 -12.83 4.37 -6.50
C GLY A 308 -13.36 5.34 -7.56
N ASN A 309 -13.04 5.10 -8.83
CA ASN A 309 -13.49 5.94 -9.95
C ASN A 309 -15.02 5.90 -10.14
N GLU A 310 -15.65 4.72 -10.05
CA GLU A 310 -17.11 4.60 -10.21
C GLU A 310 -17.88 5.15 -8.99
N LEU A 311 -17.37 4.98 -7.77
CA LEU A 311 -17.94 5.59 -6.56
C LEU A 311 -17.85 7.13 -6.63
N GLY A 312 -16.70 7.67 -6.99
CA GLY A 312 -16.53 9.12 -7.19
C GLY A 312 -17.40 9.69 -8.31
N ALA A 313 -17.69 8.88 -9.34
CA ALA A 313 -18.60 9.25 -10.43
C ALA A 313 -20.09 9.05 -10.11
N ASN A 314 -20.45 8.74 -8.86
CA ASN A 314 -21.82 8.51 -8.39
C ASN A 314 -22.51 7.32 -9.12
N ARG A 315 -21.78 6.21 -9.33
CA ARG A 315 -22.26 5.01 -10.04
C ARG A 315 -22.12 3.75 -9.16
N PRO A 316 -22.98 3.58 -8.14
CA PRO A 316 -22.86 2.49 -7.17
C PRO A 316 -23.03 1.10 -7.81
N ALA A 317 -23.93 0.95 -8.79
CA ALA A 317 -24.13 -0.31 -9.50
C ALA A 317 -22.87 -0.77 -10.25
N LYS A 318 -22.12 0.16 -10.87
CA LYS A 318 -20.87 -0.17 -11.56
C LYS A 318 -19.74 -0.51 -10.59
N ALA A 319 -19.66 0.18 -9.44
CA ALA A 319 -18.70 -0.17 -8.39
C ALA A 319 -18.94 -1.60 -7.86
N ARG A 320 -20.21 -1.97 -7.63
CA ARG A 320 -20.61 -3.35 -7.27
C ARG A 320 -20.27 -4.35 -8.37
N LEU A 321 -20.52 -4.02 -9.63
CA LEU A 321 -20.13 -4.86 -10.78
C LEU A 321 -18.62 -5.12 -10.80
N SER A 322 -17.79 -4.09 -10.64
CA SER A 322 -16.32 -4.23 -10.57
C SER A 322 -15.89 -5.15 -9.42
N MET A 323 -16.52 -5.01 -8.24
CA MET A 323 -16.29 -5.91 -7.10
C MET A 323 -16.59 -7.37 -7.46
N ILE A 324 -17.80 -7.68 -7.93
CA ILE A 324 -18.22 -9.06 -8.23
C ILE A 324 -17.29 -9.69 -9.28
N VAL A 325 -17.04 -8.96 -10.37
CA VAL A 325 -16.19 -9.43 -11.47
C VAL A 325 -14.76 -9.69 -11.01
N SER A 326 -14.19 -8.79 -10.21
CA SER A 326 -12.84 -8.97 -9.67
C SER A 326 -12.74 -10.17 -8.73
N VAL A 327 -13.73 -10.41 -7.86
CA VAL A 327 -13.74 -11.56 -6.94
C VAL A 327 -13.81 -12.87 -7.71
N VAL A 328 -14.69 -12.96 -8.72
CA VAL A 328 -14.79 -14.15 -9.58
C VAL A 328 -13.47 -14.42 -10.32
N TRP A 329 -12.85 -13.36 -10.87
CA TRP A 329 -11.56 -13.48 -11.55
C TRP A 329 -10.42 -13.87 -10.59
N ALA A 330 -10.45 -13.36 -9.35
CA ALA A 330 -9.49 -13.71 -8.31
C ALA A 330 -9.58 -15.18 -7.90
N VAL A 331 -10.79 -15.73 -7.78
CA VAL A 331 -10.99 -17.17 -7.55
C VAL A 331 -10.40 -17.99 -8.70
N ALA A 332 -10.63 -17.59 -9.95
CA ALA A 332 -10.07 -18.28 -11.12
C ALA A 332 -8.52 -18.23 -11.14
N MET A 333 -7.92 -17.09 -10.77
CA MET A 333 -6.47 -16.99 -10.58
C MET A 333 -5.96 -17.90 -9.46
N GLY A 334 -6.67 -17.97 -8.33
CA GLY A 334 -6.34 -18.87 -7.23
C GLY A 334 -6.33 -20.35 -7.65
N PHE A 335 -7.35 -20.80 -8.40
CA PHE A 335 -7.37 -22.16 -8.98
C PHE A 335 -6.20 -22.41 -9.93
N THR A 336 -5.85 -21.41 -10.74
CA THR A 336 -4.70 -21.50 -11.67
C THR A 336 -3.39 -21.63 -10.89
N ALA A 337 -3.18 -20.79 -9.88
CA ALA A 337 -2.02 -20.83 -9.01
C ALA A 337 -1.90 -22.17 -8.27
N MET A 338 -3.00 -22.68 -7.71
CA MET A 338 -3.08 -23.99 -7.06
C MET A 338 -2.68 -25.12 -8.02
N THR A 339 -3.20 -25.09 -9.24
CA THR A 339 -2.92 -26.11 -10.25
C THR A 339 -1.44 -26.09 -10.64
N VAL A 340 -0.88 -24.91 -10.93
CA VAL A 340 0.52 -24.76 -11.33
C VAL A 340 1.48 -25.19 -10.22
N THR A 341 1.27 -24.70 -9.00
CA THR A 341 2.13 -25.03 -7.84
C THR A 341 2.09 -26.52 -7.51
N THR A 342 0.91 -27.15 -7.58
CA THR A 342 0.74 -28.59 -7.35
C THR A 342 1.43 -29.42 -8.43
N LEU A 343 1.25 -29.07 -9.71
CA LEU A 343 1.88 -29.79 -10.83
C LEU A 343 3.41 -29.62 -10.86
N MET A 344 3.93 -28.47 -10.42
CA MET A 344 5.35 -28.18 -10.38
C MET A 344 6.06 -28.66 -9.11
N ARG A 345 5.35 -29.27 -8.15
CA ARG A 345 5.88 -29.58 -6.81
C ARG A 345 7.24 -30.29 -6.77
N HIS A 346 7.51 -31.19 -7.72
CA HIS A 346 8.79 -31.94 -7.77
C HIS A 346 9.87 -31.32 -8.67
N ARG A 347 9.51 -30.33 -9.50
CA ARG A 347 10.44 -29.69 -10.45
C ARG A 347 10.89 -28.32 -9.97
N TRP A 348 10.02 -27.59 -9.28
CA TRP A 348 10.24 -26.19 -8.94
C TRP A 348 11.47 -25.96 -8.07
N GLY A 349 11.64 -26.73 -7.00
CA GLY A 349 12.80 -26.58 -6.10
C GLY A 349 14.15 -26.82 -6.78
N ARG A 350 14.17 -27.61 -7.88
CA ARG A 350 15.41 -27.92 -8.61
C ARG A 350 15.98 -26.73 -9.38
N PHE A 351 15.20 -25.67 -9.58
CA PHE A 351 15.73 -24.40 -10.11
C PHE A 351 16.58 -23.64 -9.09
N PHE A 352 16.46 -23.95 -7.80
CA PHE A 352 17.11 -23.22 -6.72
C PHE A 352 18.22 -24.02 -6.03
N THR A 353 18.04 -25.35 -5.87
CA THR A 353 18.99 -26.20 -5.15
C THR A 353 19.00 -27.64 -5.66
N ALA A 354 20.11 -28.33 -5.40
CA ALA A 354 20.27 -29.77 -5.59
C ALA A 354 20.14 -30.58 -4.29
N ASP A 355 19.99 -29.92 -3.14
CA ASP A 355 19.87 -30.57 -1.83
C ASP A 355 18.56 -31.36 -1.71
N VAL A 356 18.66 -32.66 -1.44
CA VAL A 356 17.53 -33.58 -1.44
C VAL A 356 16.52 -33.24 -0.34
N GLU A 357 16.98 -32.81 0.84
CA GLU A 357 16.12 -32.52 1.98
C GLU A 357 15.31 -31.24 1.73
N ILE A 358 15.96 -30.19 1.21
CA ILE A 358 15.27 -28.95 0.84
C ILE A 358 14.25 -29.21 -0.27
N LEU A 359 14.58 -30.07 -1.25
CA LEU A 359 13.67 -30.46 -2.33
C LEU A 359 12.44 -31.22 -1.82
N GLU A 360 12.63 -32.15 -0.88
CA GLU A 360 11.54 -32.91 -0.29
C GLU A 360 10.57 -32.00 0.47
N LEU A 361 11.08 -31.17 1.39
CA LEU A 361 10.29 -30.18 2.14
C LEU A 361 9.51 -29.23 1.22
N THR A 362 10.18 -28.70 0.18
CA THR A 362 9.55 -27.82 -0.81
C THR A 362 8.43 -28.54 -1.55
N SER A 363 8.63 -29.81 -1.93
CA SER A 363 7.64 -30.58 -2.69
C SER A 363 6.37 -30.92 -1.88
N VAL A 364 6.51 -31.08 -0.56
CA VAL A 364 5.38 -31.31 0.36
C VAL A 364 4.61 -30.01 0.59
N ALA A 365 5.30 -28.88 0.70
CA ALA A 365 4.68 -27.59 1.00
C ALA A 365 4.01 -26.93 -0.23
N LEU A 366 4.54 -27.09 -1.44
CA LEU A 366 4.03 -26.42 -2.65
C LEU A 366 2.51 -26.63 -2.90
N PRO A 367 1.93 -27.83 -2.77
CA PRO A 367 0.48 -28.00 -2.87
C PRO A 367 -0.30 -27.24 -1.79
N VAL A 368 0.23 -27.14 -0.56
CA VAL A 368 -0.39 -26.38 0.53
C VAL A 368 -0.32 -24.88 0.24
N VAL A 369 0.80 -24.39 -0.31
CA VAL A 369 0.91 -23.01 -0.81
C VAL A 369 -0.13 -22.74 -1.88
N GLY A 370 -0.28 -23.67 -2.84
CA GLY A 370 -1.32 -23.59 -3.87
C GLY A 370 -2.73 -23.48 -3.30
N LEU A 371 -3.05 -24.25 -2.26
CA LEU A 371 -4.32 -24.14 -1.54
C LEU A 371 -4.48 -22.80 -0.82
N CYS A 372 -3.41 -22.25 -0.24
CA CYS A 372 -3.42 -20.93 0.37
C CYS A 372 -3.75 -19.84 -0.66
N GLU A 373 -3.26 -19.96 -1.90
CA GLU A 373 -3.53 -19.01 -2.97
C GLU A 373 -5.00 -18.93 -3.37
N LEU A 374 -5.78 -19.99 -3.14
CA LEU A 374 -7.22 -20.00 -3.37
C LEU A 374 -7.96 -19.02 -2.45
N GLY A 375 -7.46 -18.81 -1.22
CA GLY A 375 -7.95 -17.79 -0.30
C GLY A 375 -7.28 -16.43 -0.50
N ASN A 376 -5.96 -16.44 -0.75
CA ASN A 376 -5.15 -15.24 -0.90
C ASN A 376 -5.61 -14.36 -2.07
N CYS A 377 -5.89 -14.96 -3.23
CA CYS A 377 -6.28 -14.21 -4.42
C CYS A 377 -7.59 -13.40 -4.19
N PRO A 378 -8.71 -14.01 -3.75
CA PRO A 378 -9.92 -13.27 -3.40
C PRO A 378 -9.73 -12.27 -2.26
N GLN A 379 -8.96 -12.62 -1.22
CA GLN A 379 -8.63 -11.72 -0.12
C GLN A 379 -7.94 -10.45 -0.63
N THR A 380 -6.92 -10.62 -1.47
CA THR A 380 -6.13 -9.52 -2.01
C THR A 380 -6.96 -8.64 -2.93
N ALA A 381 -7.83 -9.23 -3.77
CA ALA A 381 -8.79 -8.47 -4.58
C ALA A 381 -9.78 -7.69 -3.70
N GLY A 382 -10.26 -8.31 -2.62
CA GLY A 382 -11.15 -7.68 -1.64
C GLY A 382 -10.53 -6.50 -0.91
N CYS A 383 -9.26 -6.61 -0.50
CA CYS A 383 -8.48 -5.48 0.01
C CYS A 383 -8.43 -4.33 -0.99
N GLY A 384 -8.35 -4.62 -2.29
CA GLY A 384 -8.46 -3.63 -3.36
C GLY A 384 -9.81 -2.91 -3.37
N VAL A 385 -10.91 -3.66 -3.25
CA VAL A 385 -12.27 -3.09 -3.19
C VAL A 385 -12.46 -2.23 -1.93
N LEU A 386 -11.97 -2.68 -0.77
CA LEU A 386 -12.03 -1.92 0.48
C LEU A 386 -11.21 -0.64 0.39
N ARG A 387 -10.02 -0.66 -0.23
CA ARG A 387 -9.27 0.57 -0.51
C ARG A 387 -10.03 1.48 -1.47
N GLY A 388 -10.54 0.98 -2.60
CA GLY A 388 -11.32 1.79 -3.55
C GLY A 388 -12.57 2.44 -2.94
N SER A 389 -13.19 1.78 -1.95
CA SER A 389 -14.32 2.31 -1.16
C SER A 389 -13.91 3.13 0.07
N ALA A 390 -12.63 3.49 0.22
CA ALA A 390 -12.10 4.27 1.34
C ALA A 390 -12.30 3.63 2.74
N ARG A 391 -12.28 2.29 2.81
CA ARG A 391 -12.43 1.47 4.03
C ARG A 391 -11.20 0.58 4.35
N PRO A 392 -9.96 1.08 4.27
CA PRO A 392 -8.77 0.27 4.52
C PRO A 392 -8.69 -0.31 5.94
N SER A 393 -9.31 0.35 6.94
CA SER A 393 -9.33 -0.13 8.33
C SER A 393 -10.04 -1.47 8.51
N VAL A 394 -11.10 -1.72 7.75
CA VAL A 394 -11.81 -3.00 7.80
C VAL A 394 -10.90 -4.11 7.29
N GLY A 395 -10.20 -3.87 6.17
CA GLY A 395 -9.22 -4.83 5.63
C GLY A 395 -8.07 -5.10 6.60
N ALA A 396 -7.52 -4.04 7.20
CA ALA A 396 -6.44 -4.16 8.20
C ALA A 396 -6.88 -5.00 9.41
N ASN A 397 -8.09 -4.79 9.93
CA ASN A 397 -8.62 -5.55 11.06
C ASN A 397 -8.86 -7.02 10.72
N ILE A 398 -9.39 -7.31 9.52
CA ILE A 398 -9.58 -8.70 9.04
C ILE A 398 -8.22 -9.39 8.89
N ASN A 399 -7.24 -8.73 8.29
CA ASN A 399 -5.89 -9.27 8.14
C ASN A 399 -5.25 -9.54 9.52
N LEU A 400 -5.29 -8.58 10.44
CA LEU A 400 -4.77 -8.73 11.80
C LEU A 400 -5.42 -9.93 12.51
N GLY A 401 -6.75 -10.00 12.50
CA GLY A 401 -7.47 -11.10 13.14
C GLY A 401 -7.17 -12.47 12.53
N SER A 402 -7.13 -12.55 11.21
CA SER A 402 -6.98 -13.82 10.50
C SER A 402 -5.54 -14.34 10.59
N PHE A 403 -4.55 -13.50 10.32
CA PHE A 403 -3.15 -13.92 10.38
C PHE A 403 -2.69 -14.09 11.82
N TYR A 404 -2.87 -13.08 12.68
CA TYR A 404 -2.22 -13.08 13.99
C TYR A 404 -3.02 -13.76 15.10
N PHE A 405 -4.36 -13.69 15.09
CA PHE A 405 -5.18 -14.34 16.13
C PHE A 405 -5.65 -15.75 15.76
N VAL A 406 -5.67 -16.11 14.48
CA VAL A 406 -6.02 -17.48 14.03
C VAL A 406 -4.82 -18.20 13.45
N GLY A 407 -4.16 -17.61 12.47
CA GLY A 407 -3.01 -18.20 11.79
C GLY A 407 -1.84 -18.52 12.71
N MET A 408 -1.42 -17.58 13.57
CA MET A 408 -0.18 -17.76 14.37
C MET A 408 -0.37 -18.86 15.39
N PRO A 409 -1.46 -18.85 16.18
CA PRO A 409 -1.68 -19.92 17.13
C PRO A 409 -1.75 -21.27 16.44
N VAL A 410 -2.44 -21.38 15.29
CA VAL A 410 -2.51 -22.66 14.55
C VAL A 410 -1.13 -23.07 14.03
N ALA A 411 -0.34 -22.15 13.46
CA ALA A 411 1.01 -22.43 12.97
C ALA A 411 1.92 -22.94 14.10
N VAL A 412 1.92 -22.24 15.25
CA VAL A 412 2.76 -22.61 16.40
C VAL A 412 2.30 -23.93 17.01
N LEU A 413 0.99 -24.12 17.19
CA LEU A 413 0.45 -25.36 17.74
C LEU A 413 0.75 -26.54 16.82
N MET A 414 0.43 -26.45 15.53
CA MET A 414 0.65 -27.57 14.60
C MET A 414 2.14 -27.81 14.33
N GLY A 415 2.94 -26.75 14.20
CA GLY A 415 4.37 -26.83 13.93
C GLY A 415 5.16 -27.44 15.08
N PHE A 416 4.95 -26.97 16.31
CA PHE A 416 5.77 -27.36 17.47
C PHE A 416 5.09 -28.42 18.34
N THR A 417 3.84 -28.18 18.78
CA THR A 417 3.16 -29.09 19.73
C THR A 417 2.61 -30.34 19.04
N GLY A 418 2.01 -30.17 17.85
CA GLY A 418 1.50 -31.24 17.00
C GLY A 418 2.59 -32.03 16.27
N LYS A 419 3.86 -31.62 16.39
CA LYS A 419 5.04 -32.23 15.76
C LYS A 419 4.93 -32.42 14.24
N LEU A 420 4.11 -31.60 13.56
CA LEU A 420 4.04 -31.55 12.09
C LEU A 420 5.19 -30.72 11.48
N GLY A 421 5.98 -30.03 12.32
CA GLY A 421 7.16 -29.29 11.92
C GLY A 421 6.86 -28.25 10.84
N PHE A 422 7.59 -28.32 9.73
CA PHE A 422 7.46 -27.38 8.61
C PHE A 422 6.06 -27.38 8.00
N ALA A 423 5.45 -28.56 7.82
CA ALA A 423 4.10 -28.66 7.27
C ALA A 423 3.06 -28.01 8.21
N GLY A 424 3.26 -28.13 9.52
CA GLY A 424 2.39 -27.49 10.52
C GLY A 424 2.35 -25.96 10.42
N LEU A 425 3.47 -25.32 10.09
CA LEU A 425 3.53 -23.87 9.86
C LEU A 425 2.66 -23.45 8.66
N TRP A 426 2.72 -24.20 7.56
CA TRP A 426 1.90 -23.95 6.36
C TRP A 426 0.42 -24.23 6.58
N VAL A 427 0.06 -25.17 7.46
CA VAL A 427 -1.33 -25.36 7.89
C VAL A 427 -1.85 -24.11 8.62
N GLY A 428 -1.02 -23.45 9.42
CA GLY A 428 -1.37 -22.17 10.05
C GLY A 428 -1.61 -21.05 9.04
N LEU A 429 -0.76 -20.95 8.01
CA LEU A 429 -1.01 -20.01 6.90
C LEU A 429 -2.33 -20.32 6.17
N PHE A 430 -2.61 -21.60 5.92
CA PHE A 430 -3.87 -22.01 5.29
C PHE A 430 -5.09 -21.62 6.14
N ALA A 431 -5.04 -21.84 7.45
CA ALA A 431 -6.10 -21.43 8.37
C ALA A 431 -6.32 -19.90 8.38
N ALA A 432 -5.23 -19.13 8.34
CA ALA A 432 -5.31 -17.67 8.20
C ALA A 432 -6.01 -17.27 6.90
N GLN A 433 -5.61 -17.87 5.77
CA GLN A 433 -6.15 -17.52 4.45
C GLN A 433 -7.63 -17.87 4.30
N VAL A 434 -8.06 -19.03 4.81
CA VAL A 434 -9.48 -19.41 4.81
C VAL A 434 -10.30 -18.43 5.64
N THR A 435 -9.85 -18.10 6.85
CA THR A 435 -10.54 -17.15 7.73
C THR A 435 -10.63 -15.77 7.09
N CYS A 436 -9.52 -15.31 6.52
CA CYS A 436 -9.45 -14.00 5.88
C CYS A 436 -10.36 -13.91 4.65
N ALA A 437 -10.33 -14.92 3.79
CA ALA A 437 -11.18 -14.97 2.60
C ALA A 437 -12.67 -14.97 2.94
N LEU A 438 -13.10 -15.76 3.93
CA LEU A 438 -14.51 -15.81 4.35
C LEU A 438 -14.99 -14.47 4.92
N LEU A 439 -14.23 -13.86 5.83
CA LEU A 439 -14.56 -12.55 6.41
C LEU A 439 -14.56 -11.45 5.35
N MET A 440 -13.58 -11.46 4.44
CA MET A 440 -13.49 -10.51 3.35
C MET A 440 -14.71 -10.62 2.43
N LEU A 441 -15.04 -11.83 1.96
CA LEU A 441 -16.21 -12.06 1.11
C LEU A 441 -17.51 -11.63 1.80
N TYR A 442 -17.69 -11.96 3.08
CA TYR A 442 -18.84 -11.51 3.86
C TYR A 442 -18.99 -9.98 3.80
N VAL A 443 -17.94 -9.23 4.16
CA VAL A 443 -17.96 -7.76 4.14
C VAL A 443 -18.25 -7.19 2.75
N LEU A 444 -17.67 -7.77 1.69
CA LEU A 444 -17.88 -7.30 0.33
C LEU A 444 -19.34 -7.50 -0.13
N PHE A 445 -19.93 -8.66 0.16
CA PHE A 445 -21.30 -8.97 -0.25
C PHE A 445 -22.36 -8.26 0.61
N THR A 446 -22.03 -7.87 1.84
CA THR A 446 -22.92 -7.06 2.71
C THR A 446 -22.71 -5.55 2.57
N THR A 447 -21.82 -5.10 1.67
CA THR A 447 -21.57 -3.67 1.47
C THR A 447 -22.77 -2.97 0.85
N ASP A 448 -23.25 -1.91 1.49
CA ASP A 448 -24.23 -0.99 0.92
C ASP A 448 -23.55 0.05 0.03
N TRP A 449 -23.66 -0.15 -1.28
CA TRP A 449 -23.02 0.70 -2.28
C TRP A 449 -23.60 2.11 -2.36
N ILE A 450 -24.83 2.35 -1.89
CA ILE A 450 -25.41 3.71 -1.84
C ILE A 450 -24.71 4.52 -0.75
N VAL A 451 -24.53 3.93 0.44
CA VAL A 451 -23.82 4.57 1.54
C VAL A 451 -22.38 4.90 1.15
N GLU A 452 -21.69 3.99 0.44
CA GLU A 452 -20.31 4.25 0.00
C GLU A 452 -20.21 5.37 -1.04
N VAL A 453 -21.24 5.61 -1.85
CA VAL A 453 -21.28 6.76 -2.76
C VAL A 453 -21.44 8.08 -2.01
N GLU A 454 -22.29 8.13 -0.97
CA GLU A 454 -22.41 9.34 -0.14
C GLU A 454 -21.10 9.66 0.58
N ARG A 455 -20.43 8.64 1.12
CA ARG A 455 -19.09 8.79 1.70
C ARG A 455 -18.07 9.28 0.68
N ALA A 456 -18.13 8.78 -0.56
CA ALA A 456 -17.24 9.22 -1.63
C ALA A 456 -17.44 10.70 -2.01
N LYS A 457 -18.70 11.18 -1.98
CA LYS A 457 -18.99 12.61 -2.18
C LYS A 457 -18.34 13.46 -1.09
N GLU A 458 -18.40 13.04 0.17
CA GLU A 458 -17.75 13.74 1.28
C GLU A 458 -16.24 13.77 1.14
N LEU A 459 -15.62 12.65 0.76
CA LEU A 459 -14.18 12.57 0.55
C LEU A 459 -13.70 13.46 -0.60
N ALA A 460 -14.53 13.63 -1.63
CA ALA A 460 -14.24 14.46 -2.79
C ALA A 460 -14.58 15.96 -2.60
N LYS A 461 -15.16 16.38 -1.46
CA LYS A 461 -15.50 17.80 -1.24
C LYS A 461 -14.24 18.67 -1.24
N PRO A 462 -14.25 19.83 -1.93
CA PRO A 462 -13.20 20.82 -1.80
C PRO A 462 -13.15 21.34 -0.36
N SER A 463 -11.96 21.44 0.23
CA SER A 463 -11.78 22.07 1.55
C SER A 463 -12.39 23.49 1.53
N ALA A 464 -13.35 23.74 2.42
CA ALA A 464 -14.20 24.95 2.46
C ALA A 464 -13.46 26.29 2.71
N LEU A 465 -12.14 26.28 2.83
CA LEU A 465 -11.34 27.50 3.04
C LEU A 465 -10.84 28.16 1.73
N SER A 466 -11.21 27.63 0.56
CA SER A 466 -10.85 28.22 -0.74
C SER A 466 -11.93 29.10 -1.37
N SER A 467 -13.10 29.25 -0.73
CA SER A 467 -14.21 30.07 -1.22
C SER A 467 -14.28 31.48 -0.61
N SER A 468 -13.39 31.85 0.31
CA SER A 468 -13.41 33.19 0.94
C SER A 468 -12.59 34.25 0.21
N SER A 469 -12.03 33.97 -0.98
CA SER A 469 -11.23 34.95 -1.74
C SER A 469 -11.87 35.46 -3.03
N SER A 470 -13.13 35.12 -3.31
CA SER A 470 -13.84 35.57 -4.52
C SER A 470 -15.08 36.43 -4.26
N CYS A 471 -15.13 37.16 -3.15
CA CYS A 471 -16.09 38.26 -2.93
C CYS A 471 -15.36 39.60 -2.84
N CYS A 472 -14.67 40.01 -3.91
CA CYS A 472 -14.22 41.39 -4.09
C CYS A 472 -13.87 41.62 -5.57
N SER A 473 -14.87 41.89 -6.42
CA SER A 473 -14.75 42.76 -7.61
C SER A 473 -16.01 42.68 -8.49
N SER A 474 -17.03 43.45 -8.13
CA SER A 474 -17.98 44.02 -9.10
C SER A 474 -18.85 45.08 -8.42
N PHE A 475 -18.33 46.30 -8.33
CA PHE A 475 -19.18 47.48 -8.17
C PHE A 475 -19.65 47.93 -9.57
N PRO A 476 -20.96 48.10 -9.82
CA PRO A 476 -21.43 49.11 -10.75
C PRO A 476 -21.59 50.45 -10.01
N ALA A 477 -21.05 51.50 -10.61
CA ALA A 477 -21.17 52.87 -10.13
C ALA A 477 -22.59 53.43 -10.33
N ASN A 478 -22.90 54.46 -9.52
CA ASN A 478 -23.99 55.45 -9.59
C ASN A 478 -25.32 55.14 -8.87
N ILE A 479 -25.42 55.56 -7.60
CA ILE A 479 -26.63 56.15 -6.99
C ILE A 479 -26.18 57.19 -5.92
N PRO A 480 -26.75 58.41 -5.84
CA PRO A 480 -26.37 59.42 -4.84
C PRO A 480 -26.97 59.11 -3.45
N PRO A 481 -26.40 59.63 -2.34
CA PRO A 481 -26.81 59.22 -0.99
C PRO A 481 -27.99 60.05 -0.46
N PRO A 482 -28.89 59.47 0.37
CA PRO A 482 -29.63 60.22 1.38
C PRO A 482 -28.98 60.08 2.76
N ALA A 483 -29.18 61.11 3.58
CA ALA A 483 -28.48 61.39 4.83
C ALA A 483 -28.68 60.34 5.94
N THR A 484 -27.59 59.95 6.59
CA THR A 484 -27.58 59.16 7.84
C THR A 484 -27.39 60.07 9.05
N ASN A 485 -28.31 59.97 10.02
CA ASN A 485 -28.20 60.57 11.34
C ASN A 485 -27.30 59.69 12.22
N LYS A 486 -26.20 60.23 12.76
CA LYS A 486 -25.12 59.47 13.42
C LYS A 486 -25.40 59.04 14.86
N ASP A 487 -26.55 59.44 15.43
CA ASP A 487 -26.83 59.23 16.86
C ASP A 487 -27.58 57.92 17.17
N GLU A 488 -28.31 57.32 16.22
CA GLU A 488 -29.03 56.05 16.44
C GLU A 488 -28.13 54.81 16.48
N ILE A 489 -26.99 54.82 15.78
CA ILE A 489 -26.08 53.66 15.73
C ILE A 489 -25.27 53.54 17.02
N LYS A 490 -25.02 54.66 17.72
CA LYS A 490 -24.20 54.66 18.93
C LYS A 490 -24.95 54.10 20.14
N ILE A 491 -26.25 54.40 20.25
CA ILE A 491 -27.11 53.93 21.35
C ILE A 491 -27.34 52.41 21.24
N SER A 492 -27.54 51.86 20.03
CA SER A 492 -27.74 50.41 19.83
C SER A 492 -26.48 49.56 20.10
N MET A 493 -25.28 50.14 19.99
CA MET A 493 -24.02 49.44 20.30
C MET A 493 -23.71 49.40 21.80
N GLU A 494 -24.08 50.43 22.56
CA GLU A 494 -23.86 50.47 24.01
C GLU A 494 -24.82 49.51 24.74
N GLU A 495 -26.10 49.44 24.36
CA GLU A 495 -27.06 48.48 24.95
C GLU A 495 -26.65 47.01 24.72
N LYS A 496 -26.13 46.68 23.53
CA LYS A 496 -25.67 45.32 23.22
C LYS A 496 -24.38 44.93 23.95
N LEU A 497 -23.55 45.90 24.35
CA LEU A 497 -22.29 45.63 25.05
C LEU A 497 -22.54 45.39 26.55
N GLU A 498 -23.50 46.10 27.16
CA GLU A 498 -23.91 45.84 28.55
C GLU A 498 -24.58 44.47 28.71
N GLU A 499 -25.40 44.05 27.75
CA GLU A 499 -26.09 42.74 27.76
C GLU A 499 -25.10 41.56 27.68
N ILE A 500 -23.98 41.72 26.96
CA ILE A 500 -22.93 40.69 26.83
C ILE A 500 -22.06 40.59 28.09
N ILE A 501 -21.83 41.71 28.78
CA ILE A 501 -21.03 41.74 30.03
C ILE A 501 -21.81 41.12 31.19
N LEU A 502 -23.12 41.40 31.30
CA LEU A 502 -23.99 40.81 32.32
C LEU A 502 -24.09 39.28 32.21
N VAL A 503 -24.24 38.75 30.99
CA VAL A 503 -24.30 37.29 30.74
C VAL A 503 -22.97 36.57 31.05
N SER A 504 -21.84 37.27 30.95
CA SER A 504 -20.53 36.70 31.26
C SER A 504 -20.24 36.64 32.76
N LEU A 505 -20.70 37.63 33.53
CA LEU A 505 -20.57 37.64 35.00
C LEU A 505 -21.47 36.60 35.67
N GLU A 506 -22.71 36.41 35.17
CA GLU A 506 -23.65 35.41 35.70
C GLU A 506 -23.16 33.96 35.49
N LYS A 507 -22.38 33.71 34.42
CA LYS A 507 -21.75 32.40 34.17
C LYS A 507 -20.53 32.13 35.03
N GLU A 508 -19.83 33.17 35.51
CA GLU A 508 -18.63 33.00 36.34
C GLU A 508 -18.98 32.76 37.82
N GLU A 509 -20.12 33.27 38.30
CA GLU A 509 -20.65 32.93 39.63
C GLU A 509 -21.21 31.50 39.68
N LEU A 510 -21.89 31.03 38.61
CA LEU A 510 -22.48 29.69 38.57
C LEU A 510 -21.43 28.55 38.56
N VAL A 511 -20.19 28.82 38.13
CA VAL A 511 -19.11 27.83 38.09
C VAL A 511 -18.37 27.70 39.44
N LYS A 512 -18.54 28.65 40.37
CA LYS A 512 -17.90 28.62 41.69
C LYS A 512 -18.70 27.88 42.78
N GLU A 513 -19.98 27.57 42.56
CA GLU A 513 -20.84 26.94 43.58
C GLU A 513 -20.97 25.41 43.53
N THR A 514 -20.42 24.72 42.53
CA THR A 514 -20.55 23.25 42.44
C THR A 514 -19.22 22.52 42.22
N CYS A 515 -18.45 22.33 43.32
CA CYS A 515 -17.65 21.12 43.58
C CYS A 515 -16.86 21.23 44.91
N PRO A 516 -17.33 20.60 46.01
CA PRO A 516 -16.48 20.25 47.15
C PRO A 516 -16.23 18.73 47.24
N LEU A 517 -15.06 18.36 47.76
CA LEU A 517 -14.57 17.04 48.21
C LEU A 517 -14.02 16.14 47.07
N ILE A 518 -12.78 15.65 47.13
CA ILE A 518 -12.25 14.70 48.12
C ILE A 518 -10.76 14.97 48.42
N VAL A 519 -10.45 15.05 49.71
CA VAL A 519 -9.13 14.90 50.33
C VAL A 519 -9.04 13.49 50.89
N HIS A 520 -8.08 12.68 50.43
CA HIS A 520 -7.13 11.90 51.24
C HIS A 520 -6.18 11.07 50.38
#